data_AF-A0A7W8JXF0-F1
#
_entry.id   AF-A0A7W8JXF0-F1
#
_cell.length_a   1.000
_cell.length_b   1.000
_cell.length_c   1.000
_cell.angle_alpha   90.00
_cell.angle_beta   90.00
_cell.angle_gamma   90.00
#
_symmetry.space_group_name_H-M   'P 1'
#
loop_
_entity.id
_entity.type
_entity.pdbx_description
1 polymer ?
#
loop_
_entity_poly.entity_id
_entity_poly.type
_entity_poly.pdbx_seq_one_letter_code
_entity_poly.pdbx_strand_id
1 'polypeptide(L)' 'MKIVSRIVVALGLAIFVVSLLLLGKDVIDINQLHAVANANRSTNFPSPLNNVLITFGLAVVGGFLLGLGLTLPRRRARE' A
#
# COMPACT_ATOMS: atom_id res chain seq x y z
N MET A 1 -19.61 -8.73 16.52
CA MET A 1 -18.75 -9.06 15.36
C MET A 1 -18.99 -8.19 14.11
N LYS A 2 -20.22 -7.76 13.79
CA LYS A 2 -20.47 -6.88 12.61
C LYS A 2 -19.71 -5.54 12.66
N ILE A 3 -19.60 -4.92 13.85
CA ILE A 3 -18.86 -3.66 14.02
C ILE A 3 -17.36 -3.84 13.78
N VAL A 4 -16.77 -4.91 14.32
CA VAL A 4 -15.34 -5.21 14.18
C VAL A 4 -14.98 -5.48 12.72
N SER A 5 -15.75 -6.29 12.01
CA SER A 5 -15.55 -6.53 10.57
C SER A 5 -15.61 -5.22 9.77
N ARG A 6 -16.58 -4.32 10.05
CA ARG A 6 -16.65 -3.02 9.39
C ARG A 6 -15.45 -2.13 9.67
N ILE A 7 -14.98 -2.07 10.91
CA ILE A 7 -13.80 -1.30 11.30
C ILE A 7 -12.56 -1.84 10.60
N VAL A 8 -12.38 -3.17 10.58
CA VAL A 8 -11.25 -3.82 9.91
C VAL A 8 -11.26 -3.57 8.40
N VAL A 9 -12.44 -3.66 7.75
CA VAL A 9 -12.58 -3.32 6.32
C VAL A 9 -12.23 -1.85 6.07
N ALA A 10 -12.74 -0.93 6.89
CA ALA A 10 -12.48 0.50 6.71
C ALA A 10 -11.00 0.84 6.88
N LEU A 11 -10.34 0.28 7.89
CA LEU A 11 -8.90 0.42 8.12
C LEU A 11 -8.08 -0.19 6.99
N GLY A 12 -8.39 -1.43 6.59
CA GLY A 12 -7.72 -2.10 5.49
C GLY A 12 -7.84 -1.32 4.19
N LEU A 13 -9.04 -0.82 3.88
CA LEU A 13 -9.29 0.01 2.71
C LEU A 13 -8.49 1.32 2.75
N ALA A 14 -8.49 2.03 3.88
CA ALA A 14 -7.76 3.28 4.01
C ALA A 14 -6.25 3.07 3.81
N ILE A 15 -5.66 2.06 4.47
CA ILE A 15 -4.24 1.72 4.33
C ILE A 15 -3.92 1.31 2.89
N PHE A 16 -4.79 0.52 2.26
CA PHE A 16 -4.62 0.08 0.87
C PHE A 16 -4.70 1.23 -0.13
N VAL A 17 -5.61 2.20 0.06
CA VAL A 17 -5.67 3.40 -0.79
C VAL A 17 -4.40 4.24 -0.64
N VAL A 18 -3.90 4.42 0.59
CA VAL A 18 -2.65 5.13 0.83
C VAL A 18 -1.47 4.44 0.14
N SER A 19 -1.38 3.11 0.20
CA SER A 19 -0.31 2.38 -0.47
C SER A 19 -0.36 2.51 -2.00
N LEU A 20 -1.55 2.57 -2.60
CA LEU A 20 -1.70 2.81 -4.05
C LEU A 20 -1.22 4.21 -4.46
N LEU A 21 -1.49 5.22 -3.65
CA LEU A 21 -0.99 6.59 -3.91
C LEU A 21 0.54 6.65 -3.81
N LEU A 22 1.12 6.00 -2.79
CA LEU A 22 2.57 5.92 -2.63
C LEU A 22 3.23 5.13 -3.76
N LEU A 23 2.59 4.05 -4.24
CA LEU A 23 3.07 3.30 -5.39
C LEU A 23 3.18 4.18 -6.64
N GLY A 24 2.18 5.04 -6.89
CA GLY A 24 2.24 6.01 -7.99
C GLY A 24 3.42 6.97 -7.84
N LYS A 25 3.71 7.44 -6.63
CA LYS A 25 4.88 8.27 -6.33
C LYS A 25 6.19 7.52 -6.56
N ASP A 26 6.30 6.28 -6.08
CA ASP A 26 7.51 5.47 -6.24
C ASP A 26 7.85 5.22 -7.72
N VAL A 27 6.84 5.03 -8.57
CA VAL A 27 7.03 4.92 -10.03
C VAL A 27 7.65 6.20 -10.61
N ILE A 28 7.19 7.37 -10.17
CA ILE A 28 7.73 8.65 -10.62
C ILE A 28 9.18 8.81 -10.15
N ASP A 29 9.45 8.55 -8.87
CA ASP A 29 10.78 8.71 -8.28
C ASP A 29 11.81 7.79 -8.94
N ILE A 30 11.45 6.53 -9.20
CA ILE A 30 12.33 5.55 -9.87
C ILE A 30 12.60 5.96 -11.32
N ASN A 31 11.58 6.41 -12.05
CA ASN A 31 11.75 6.87 -13.43
C ASN A 31 12.65 8.11 -13.51
N GLN A 32 12.52 9.04 -12.56
CA GLN A 32 13.42 10.19 -12.45
C GLN A 32 14.85 9.76 -12.16
N LEU A 33 15.05 8.79 -11.27
CA LEU A 33 16.38 8.25 -10.97
C LEU A 33 17.01 7.59 -12.20
N HIS A 34 16.24 6.85 -12.99
CA HIS A 34 16.71 6.29 -14.27
C HIS A 34 17.07 7.37 -15.28
N ALA A 35 16.24 8.42 -15.42
CA ALA A 35 16.51 9.53 -16.31
C ALA A 35 17.82 10.25 -15.94
N VAL A 36 18.05 10.49 -14.64
CA VAL A 36 19.27 11.14 -14.17
C VAL A 36 20.49 10.22 -14.28
N ALA A 37 20.37 8.93 -13.97
CA ALA A 37 21.46 7.97 -14.14
C ALA A 37 21.94 7.90 -15.59
N ASN A 38 21.00 7.92 -16.54
CA ASN A 38 21.30 7.93 -17.98
C ASN A 38 21.92 9.26 -18.43
N ALA A 39 21.48 10.39 -17.88
CA ALA A 39 21.98 11.71 -18.26
C ALA A 39 23.35 12.05 -17.65
N ASN A 40 23.61 11.66 -16.39
CA ASN A 40 24.70 12.23 -15.61
C ASN A 40 25.81 11.25 -15.19
N ARG A 41 25.69 9.93 -15.41
CA ARG A 41 26.66 8.82 -15.16
C ARG A 41 27.45 8.80 -13.83
N SER A 42 27.48 9.85 -13.00
CA SER A 42 28.34 10.00 -11.81
C SER A 42 27.71 10.80 -10.67
N THR A 43 26.41 11.14 -10.73
CA THR A 43 25.74 11.88 -9.65
C THR A 43 25.01 10.94 -8.68
N ASN A 44 25.29 11.06 -7.38
CA ASN A 44 24.52 10.41 -6.33
C ASN A 44 23.12 11.02 -6.26
N PHE A 45 22.11 10.22 -6.58
CA PHE A 45 20.71 10.60 -6.43
C PHE A 45 20.13 9.95 -5.17
N PRO A 46 19.25 10.64 -4.42
CA PRO A 46 18.57 10.04 -3.27
C PRO A 46 17.83 8.76 -3.70
N SER A 47 18.12 7.66 -3.02
CA SER A 47 17.46 6.38 -3.30
C SER A 47 16.03 6.40 -2.76
N PRO A 48 15.00 6.06 -3.56
CA PRO A 48 13.62 5.92 -3.10
C PRO A 48 13.36 4.62 -2.32
N LEU A 49 14.39 3.80 -2.07
CA LEU A 49 14.25 2.46 -1.48
C LEU A 49 13.40 2.43 -0.20
N ASN A 50 13.63 3.36 0.74
CA ASN A 50 12.84 3.39 1.97
C ASN A 50 11.35 3.63 1.70
N ASN A 51 11.01 4.50 0.74
CA ASN A 51 9.62 4.75 0.37
C ASN A 51 9.00 3.49 -0.25
N VAL A 52 9.73 2.83 -1.17
CA VAL A 52 9.31 1.57 -1.78
C VAL A 52 9.02 0.49 -0.74
N LEU A 53 9.89 0.36 0.28
CA LEU A 53 9.70 -0.60 1.38
C LEU A 53 8.49 -0.25 2.25
N ILE A 54 8.25 1.03 2.52
CA ILE A 54 7.07 1.49 3.26
C ILE A 54 5.80 1.19 2.44
N THR A 55 5.79 1.53 1.15
CA THR A 55 4.69 1.24 0.22
C THR A 55 4.37 -0.25 0.19
N PHE A 56 5.40 -1.10 0.09
CA PHE A 56 5.25 -2.55 0.12
C PHE A 56 4.62 -3.02 1.44
N GLY A 57 5.16 -2.58 2.59
CA GLY A 57 4.62 -2.94 3.90
C GLY A 57 3.15 -2.54 4.05
N LEU A 58 2.79 -1.32 3.65
CA LEU A 58 1.42 -0.83 3.69
C LEU A 58 0.51 -1.60 2.72
N ALA A 59 0.98 -1.96 1.52
CA ALA A 59 0.20 -2.74 0.57
C ALA A 59 -0.11 -4.14 1.11
N VAL A 60 0.88 -4.81 1.71
CA VAL A 60 0.70 -6.13 2.34
C VAL A 60 -0.29 -6.04 3.50
N VAL A 61 -0.07 -5.10 4.44
CA VAL A 61 -0.94 -4.95 5.62
C VAL A 61 -2.35 -4.53 5.22
N GLY A 62 -2.48 -3.52 4.35
CA GLY A 62 -3.77 -3.02 3.88
C GLY A 62 -4.56 -4.08 3.11
N GLY A 63 -3.92 -4.77 2.16
CA GLY A 63 -4.53 -5.86 1.40
C GLY A 63 -4.95 -7.03 2.29
N PHE A 64 -4.11 -7.42 3.25
CA PHE A 64 -4.44 -8.47 4.21
C PHE A 64 -5.65 -8.09 5.08
N LEU A 65 -5.65 -6.89 5.69
CA LEU A 65 -6.75 -6.43 6.53
C LEU A 65 -8.05 -6.27 5.75
N LEU A 66 -7.98 -5.77 4.52
CA LEU A 66 -9.14 -5.65 3.65
C LEU A 66 -9.72 -7.02 3.32
N GLY A 67 -8.89 -7.98 2.89
CA GLY A 67 -9.32 -9.35 2.62
C GLY A 67 -9.90 -10.06 3.85
N LEU A 68 -9.26 -9.92 5.00
CA LEU A 68 -9.74 -10.47 6.27
C LEU A 68 -11.09 -9.86 6.69
N GLY A 69 -11.23 -8.54 6.57
CA GLY A 69 -12.46 -7.83 6.87
C GLY A 69 -13.65 -8.27 6.00
N LEU A 70 -13.38 -8.54 4.72
CA LEU A 70 -14.37 -9.00 3.73
C LEU A 70 -14.79 -10.47 3.91
N THR A 71 -13.87 -11.32 4.37
CA THR A 71 -14.11 -12.77 4.54
C THR A 71 -14.70 -13.15 5.89
N LEU A 72 -14.65 -12.25 6.89
CA LEU A 72 -15.24 -12.50 8.21
C LEU A 72 -16.75 -12.80 8.08
N PRO A 73 -17.24 -13.95 8.58
CA PRO A 73 -18.63 -14.33 8.44
C PRO A 73 -19.53 -13.31 9.14
N ARG A 74 -20.34 -12.61 8.35
CA ARG A 74 -21.46 -11.82 8.86
C ARG A 74 -22.44 -12.82 9.43
N ARG A 75 -22.40 -13.04 10.75
CA ARG A 75 -23.35 -13.87 11.50
C ARG A 75 -24.76 -13.61 10.95
N ARG A 76 -25.24 -14.49 10.07
CA ARG A 76 -26.67 -14.63 9.78
C ARG A 76 -27.21 -15.14 11.10
N ALA A 77 -28.08 -14.37 11.73
CA ALA A 77 -28.93 -14.94 12.75
C ALA A 77 -29.57 -16.17 12.10
N ARG A 78 -29.40 -17.33 12.75
CA ARG A 78 -30.03 -18.57 12.30
C ARG A 78 -31.51 -18.30 12.09
N GLU A 79 -32.02 -18.66 10.91
CA GLU A 79 -33.43 -19.05 10.76
C GLU A 79 -33.59 -20.47 11.32
#